data_AF-A0A950WHW5-F1
#
_entry.id   AF-A0A950WHW5-F1
#
_cell.length_a   1.000
_cell.length_b   1.000
_cell.length_c   1.000
_cell.angle_alpha   90.00
_cell.angle_beta   90.00
_cell.angle_gamma   90.00
#
_symmetry.space_group_name_H-M   'P 1'
#
loop_
_entity.id
_entity.type
_entity.pdbx_description
1 polymer ?
#
loop_
_entity_poly.entity_id
_entity_poly.type
_entity_poly.pdbx_seq_one_letter_code
_entity_poly.pdbx_strand_id
1 'polypeptide(L)'
;MPLDPTTYPYDTVVRITDMIGGSWWQGSGVLISPDEVLTASHVVYNSTGGTASNISVTPAYDAGTAPFGTATGISFHYNPIQDPGGTIALQQSQSDYAVIHLSRPFAGLGTMALQADYPGGSVNVTGYPGALNGEMENNPESVTRDPAYTLLDGTSIGAGSSGGPVWIYGANGTPAVVGVVSSADGGVGSKGFFTQLTAAAVNQIQAWVAQDDASPSTGLSVLDTTTGQTVTANAVPYTGPVSGLQEQFVDVTADNLNITVSTPNWFIHTGSGQDAIAVSSGVNVLDGGTGSNFLTGGSGTDTFFVDDRGATADIWSTVANFHEGDAATIWGVTPQDFSLAWADGQGAAGYTGLTLHAAASGQPTASLTLAGYTQADLTNGRLSVSFGTDSASGSAYMYVHGNG
;
A
#
# COMPACT_ATOMS: atom_id res chain seq x y z
N MET A 1 33.09 15.39 19.64
CA MET A 1 32.44 15.95 18.44
C MET A 1 30.96 15.97 18.76
N PRO A 2 30.22 17.05 18.46
CA PRO A 2 28.76 17.00 18.60
C PRO A 2 28.21 15.84 17.76
N LEU A 3 27.13 15.23 18.25
CA LEU A 3 26.41 14.20 17.51
C LEU A 3 25.92 14.79 16.18
N ASP A 4 26.11 14.08 15.07
CA ASP A 4 25.53 14.44 13.78
C ASP A 4 24.41 13.44 13.46
N PRO A 5 23.13 13.84 13.62
CA PRO A 5 21.97 12.98 13.36
C PRO A 5 21.91 12.46 11.93
N THR A 6 22.59 13.11 10.98
CA THR A 6 22.51 12.75 9.55
C THR A 6 23.51 11.68 9.14
N THR A 7 24.29 11.16 10.08
CA THR A 7 25.32 10.14 9.83
C THR A 7 24.90 8.76 10.33
N TYR A 8 25.17 7.73 9.53
CA TYR A 8 24.91 6.35 9.96
C TYR A 8 25.74 6.00 11.20
N PRO A 9 25.13 5.45 12.28
CA PRO A 9 23.77 4.90 12.30
C PRO A 9 22.68 5.79 12.91
N TYR A 10 23.01 7.02 13.28
CA TYR A 10 22.08 7.96 13.89
C TYR A 10 20.97 8.41 12.93
N ASP A 11 21.25 8.42 11.63
CA ASP A 11 20.27 8.74 10.58
C ASP A 11 19.06 7.79 10.54
N THR A 12 19.21 6.59 11.13
CA THR A 12 18.13 5.61 11.28
C THR A 12 17.25 5.84 12.51
N VAL A 13 17.68 6.66 13.46
CA VAL A 13 16.92 6.96 14.69
C VAL A 13 15.89 8.04 14.38
N VAL A 14 14.65 7.79 14.79
CA VAL A 14 13.50 8.62 14.41
C VAL A 14 12.88 9.30 15.62
N ARG A 15 12.41 10.53 15.41
CA ARG A 15 11.47 11.19 16.32
C ARG A 15 10.06 10.80 15.91
N ILE A 16 9.24 10.44 16.89
CA ILE A 16 7.84 10.08 16.71
C ILE A 16 6.98 11.13 17.43
N THR A 17 5.96 11.65 16.76
CA THR A 17 4.92 12.47 17.39
C THR A 17 3.57 11.91 17.05
N ASP A 18 2.65 11.93 18.00
CA ASP A 18 1.36 11.29 17.83
C ASP A 18 0.25 11.94 18.70
N MET A 19 -0.98 11.46 18.49
CA MET A 19 -2.16 11.91 19.21
C MET A 19 -2.91 10.70 19.78
N ILE A 20 -2.96 10.61 21.11
CA ILE A 20 -3.67 9.56 21.85
C ILE A 20 -4.68 10.20 22.80
N GLY A 21 -5.93 9.75 22.76
CA GLY A 21 -6.99 10.27 23.64
C GLY A 21 -7.22 11.78 23.53
N GLY A 22 -6.91 12.38 22.38
CA GLY A 22 -7.06 13.82 22.15
C GLY A 22 -5.87 14.69 22.59
N SER A 23 -4.79 14.11 23.10
CA SER A 23 -3.58 14.84 23.55
C SER A 23 -2.37 14.50 22.68
N TRP A 24 -1.47 15.47 22.53
CA TRP A 24 -0.22 15.31 21.78
C TRP A 24 0.87 14.68 22.65
N TRP A 25 1.56 13.71 22.07
CA TRP A 25 2.69 13.02 22.70
C TRP A 25 3.89 12.94 21.75
N GLN A 26 5.05 12.59 22.31
CA GLN A 26 6.23 12.31 21.53
C GLN A 26 7.01 11.13 22.11
N GLY A 27 7.70 10.44 21.20
CA GLY A 27 8.58 9.33 21.49
C GLY A 27 9.72 9.26 20.48
N SER A 28 10.41 8.14 20.50
CA SER A 28 11.55 7.81 19.66
C SER A 28 11.38 6.43 19.03
N GLY A 29 12.18 6.13 18.03
CA GLY A 29 12.21 4.80 17.40
C GLY A 29 13.46 4.61 16.56
N VAL A 30 13.50 3.53 15.80
CA VAL A 30 14.60 3.25 14.86
C VAL A 30 14.09 2.49 13.63
N LEU A 31 14.64 2.82 12.46
CA LEU A 31 14.38 2.07 11.23
C LEU A 31 15.04 0.68 11.30
N ILE A 32 14.21 -0.36 11.17
CA ILE A 32 14.62 -1.77 11.08
C ILE A 32 14.39 -2.35 9.68
N SER A 33 13.56 -1.68 8.87
CA SER A 33 13.38 -1.80 7.41
C SER A 33 13.26 -0.37 6.84
N PRO A 34 13.39 -0.12 5.51
CA PRO A 34 13.20 1.21 4.94
C PRO A 34 11.85 1.88 5.28
N ASP A 35 10.83 1.09 5.58
CA ASP A 35 9.45 1.48 5.91
C ASP A 35 8.95 0.93 7.26
N GLU A 36 9.83 0.37 8.08
CA GLU A 36 9.45 -0.21 9.39
C GLU A 36 10.24 0.42 10.54
N VAL A 37 9.51 0.89 11.54
CA VAL A 37 10.07 1.51 12.74
C VAL A 37 9.79 0.65 13.96
N LEU A 38 10.85 0.23 14.65
CA LEU A 38 10.75 -0.33 16.00
C LEU A 38 10.64 0.80 17.02
N THR A 39 9.67 0.71 17.92
CA THR A 39 9.44 1.64 19.03
C THR A 39 8.84 0.90 20.24
N ALA A 40 8.40 1.63 21.27
CA ALA A 40 7.72 1.08 22.44
C ALA A 40 6.19 1.01 22.21
N SER A 41 5.51 0.04 22.83
CA SER A 41 4.04 -0.07 22.75
C SER A 41 3.37 1.20 23.25
N HIS A 42 3.85 1.78 24.35
CA HIS A 42 3.22 2.98 24.90
C HIS A 42 3.37 4.25 24.03
N VAL A 43 4.22 4.22 23.01
CA VAL A 43 4.35 5.29 22.02
C VAL A 43 3.24 5.22 20.97
N VAL A 44 2.60 4.07 20.78
CA VAL A 44 1.53 3.86 19.78
C VAL A 44 0.18 3.49 20.39
N TYR A 45 0.13 3.26 21.71
CA TYR A 45 -1.05 2.81 22.43
C TYR A 45 -0.95 3.17 23.91
N ASN A 46 -2.02 3.63 24.55
CA ASN A 46 -2.10 3.62 26.01
C ASN A 46 -3.43 3.03 26.51
N SER A 47 -3.44 2.54 27.74
CA SER A 47 -4.54 1.75 28.31
C SER A 47 -5.80 2.57 28.58
N THR A 48 -5.71 3.91 28.53
CA THR A 48 -6.82 4.82 28.84
C THR A 48 -7.41 5.49 27.58
N GLY A 49 -6.55 5.88 26.65
CA GLY A 49 -6.87 6.63 25.42
C GLY A 49 -6.84 5.78 24.16
N GLY A 50 -6.41 4.52 24.23
CA GLY A 50 -6.41 3.58 23.11
C GLY A 50 -5.21 3.75 22.18
N THR A 51 -5.39 3.35 20.93
CA THR A 51 -4.35 3.40 19.89
C THR A 51 -4.15 4.84 19.39
N ALA A 52 -2.90 5.18 19.05
CA ALA A 52 -2.56 6.44 18.41
C ALA A 52 -3.29 6.62 17.08
N SER A 53 -3.65 7.87 16.78
CA SER A 53 -4.50 8.22 15.64
C SER A 53 -3.82 9.10 14.59
N ASN A 54 -2.62 9.61 14.88
CA ASN A 54 -1.93 10.56 14.01
C ASN A 54 -0.40 10.48 14.17
N ILE A 55 0.19 9.34 13.85
CA ILE A 55 1.63 9.10 13.99
C ILE A 55 2.40 9.75 12.84
N SER A 56 3.38 10.55 13.21
CA SER A 56 4.36 11.17 12.32
C SER A 56 5.77 10.75 12.73
N VAL A 57 6.53 10.24 11.76
CA VAL A 57 7.87 9.68 11.94
C VAL A 57 8.87 10.49 11.15
N THR A 58 9.91 10.98 11.82
CA THR A 58 10.95 11.82 11.21
C THR A 58 12.35 11.32 11.58
N PRO A 59 13.05 10.62 10.66
CA PRO A 59 14.44 10.23 10.83
C PRO A 59 15.37 11.44 10.90
N ALA A 60 16.39 11.34 11.76
CA ALA A 60 17.40 12.38 11.94
C ALA A 60 16.82 13.78 12.18
N TYR A 61 15.65 13.86 12.82
CA TYR A 61 15.09 15.15 13.23
C TYR A 61 16.13 15.90 14.05
N ASP A 62 16.29 17.19 13.77
CA ASP A 62 17.27 18.03 14.47
C ASP A 62 16.68 19.43 14.68
N ALA A 63 16.21 19.68 15.90
CA ALA A 63 15.76 20.98 16.40
C ALA A 63 14.80 21.76 15.46
N GLY A 64 13.89 21.06 14.78
CA GLY A 64 12.94 21.67 13.83
C GLY A 64 13.17 21.29 12.37
N THR A 65 14.30 20.67 12.05
CA THR A 65 14.64 20.23 10.71
C THR A 65 14.35 18.74 10.52
N ALA A 66 13.95 18.38 9.30
CA ALA A 66 13.63 17.01 8.90
C ALA A 66 14.44 16.67 7.63
N PRO A 67 15.75 16.37 7.76
CA PRO A 67 16.67 16.28 6.63
C PRO A 67 16.29 15.17 5.61
N PHE A 68 15.65 14.10 6.08
CA PHE A 68 15.13 13.00 5.24
C PHE A 68 13.61 13.06 5.04
N GLY A 69 12.99 14.16 5.46
CA GLY A 69 11.54 14.35 5.48
C GLY A 69 10.84 13.51 6.55
N THR A 70 9.52 13.46 6.45
CA THR A 70 8.61 12.83 7.41
C THR A 70 7.69 11.85 6.69
N ALA A 71 7.33 10.74 7.35
CA ALA A 71 6.36 9.76 6.88
C ALA A 71 5.28 9.54 7.94
N THR A 72 4.08 9.15 7.51
CA THR A 72 2.96 8.81 8.40
C THR A 72 3.00 7.33 8.73
N GLY A 73 2.73 6.97 9.98
CA GLY A 73 2.48 5.56 10.33
C GLY A 73 1.05 5.16 9.94
N ILE A 74 0.91 4.09 9.15
CA ILE A 74 -0.38 3.67 8.57
C ILE A 74 -0.88 2.32 9.11
N SER A 75 0.00 1.51 9.69
CA SER A 75 -0.33 0.28 10.41
C SER A 75 0.58 0.14 11.62
N PHE A 76 0.07 -0.51 12.67
CA PHE A 76 0.77 -0.65 13.95
C PHE A 76 0.59 -2.06 14.48
N HIS A 77 1.70 -2.70 14.84
CA HIS A 77 1.69 -3.93 15.61
C HIS A 77 2.27 -3.66 16.99
N TYR A 78 1.55 -4.00 18.05
CA TYR A 78 2.00 -3.75 19.41
C TYR A 78 1.44 -4.79 20.39
N ASN A 79 2.14 -4.95 21.51
CA ASN A 79 1.58 -5.70 22.64
C ASN A 79 0.79 -4.73 23.54
N PRO A 80 -0.49 -5.00 23.84
CA PRO A 80 -1.25 -4.19 24.79
C PRO A 80 -0.57 -4.24 26.18
N ILE A 81 -0.30 -3.07 26.74
CA ILE A 81 0.29 -2.91 28.08
C ILE A 81 -0.61 -2.04 28.97
N GLN A 82 -0.43 -2.17 30.28
CA GLN A 82 -1.11 -1.32 31.27
C GLN A 82 -0.17 -0.19 31.71
N ASP A 83 -0.59 1.05 31.47
CA ASP A 83 0.19 2.26 31.75
C ASP A 83 -0.61 3.40 32.42
N PRO A 84 -1.46 3.13 33.43
CA PRO A 84 -2.32 4.15 34.03
C PRO A 84 -1.50 5.34 34.53
N GLY A 85 -1.91 6.55 34.14
CA GLY A 85 -1.21 7.78 34.50
C GLY A 85 0.19 7.95 33.88
N GLY A 86 0.51 7.21 32.81
CA GLY A 86 1.81 7.29 32.13
C GLY A 86 2.93 6.54 32.86
N THR A 87 2.56 5.59 33.73
CA THR A 87 3.52 4.77 34.49
C THR A 87 3.37 3.31 34.12
N ILE A 88 4.48 2.66 33.76
CA ILE A 88 4.51 1.28 33.30
C ILE A 88 5.17 0.43 34.39
N ALA A 89 4.48 -0.61 34.84
CA ALA A 89 5.07 -1.57 35.78
C ALA A 89 6.15 -2.41 35.07
N LEU A 90 7.21 -2.80 35.78
CA LEU A 90 8.31 -3.61 35.21
C LEU A 90 7.83 -4.89 34.53
N GLN A 91 6.78 -5.53 35.07
CA GLN A 91 6.15 -6.69 34.46
C GLN A 91 5.63 -6.39 33.05
N GLN A 92 5.07 -5.20 32.83
CA GLN A 92 4.54 -4.74 31.54
C GLN A 92 5.64 -4.24 30.60
N SER A 93 6.70 -3.62 31.14
CA SER A 93 7.87 -3.18 30.35
C SER A 93 8.52 -4.32 29.56
N GLN A 94 8.42 -5.57 30.00
CA GLN A 94 8.96 -6.72 29.26
C GLN A 94 8.33 -6.93 27.87
N SER A 95 7.12 -6.41 27.64
CA SER A 95 6.39 -6.51 26.38
C SER A 95 6.21 -5.16 25.70
N ASP A 96 6.85 -4.10 26.20
CA ASP A 96 6.69 -2.74 25.71
C ASP A 96 7.56 -2.50 24.47
N TYR A 97 7.10 -3.06 23.35
CA TYR A 97 7.68 -2.90 22.03
C TYR A 97 6.59 -3.01 20.96
N ALA A 98 6.77 -2.25 19.89
CA ALA A 98 5.84 -2.12 18.79
C ALA A 98 6.57 -1.86 17.47
N VAL A 99 5.89 -2.13 16.36
CA VAL A 99 6.33 -1.84 15.00
C VAL A 99 5.33 -0.88 14.36
N ILE A 100 5.83 0.16 13.71
CA ILE A 100 5.05 1.09 12.89
C ILE A 100 5.43 0.89 11.43
N HIS A 101 4.46 0.52 10.61
CA HIS A 101 4.58 0.49 9.16
C HIS A 101 4.30 1.87 8.57
N LEU A 102 5.18 2.34 7.69
CA LEU A 102 5.16 3.70 7.16
C LEU A 102 4.45 3.81 5.82
N SER A 103 3.83 4.98 5.57
CA SER A 103 3.14 5.29 4.32
C SER A 103 4.03 5.31 3.08
N ARG A 104 5.35 5.31 3.28
CA ARG A 104 6.38 5.21 2.24
C ARG A 104 7.71 4.82 2.89
N PRO A 105 8.61 4.15 2.15
CA PRO A 105 9.98 3.95 2.61
C PRO A 105 10.80 5.24 2.62
N PHE A 106 11.84 5.29 3.46
CA PHE A 106 12.91 6.27 3.38
C PHE A 106 14.04 5.76 2.49
N ALA A 107 14.12 6.28 1.26
CA ALA A 107 15.17 5.90 0.32
C ALA A 107 16.54 6.43 0.76
N GLY A 108 17.56 5.57 0.68
CA GLY A 108 18.95 5.94 0.92
C GLY A 108 19.39 5.96 2.39
N LEU A 109 18.49 5.68 3.34
CA LEU A 109 18.84 5.44 4.73
C LEU A 109 19.20 3.97 4.96
N GLY A 110 20.13 3.73 5.89
CA GLY A 110 20.38 2.38 6.41
C GLY A 110 19.30 1.93 7.38
N THR A 111 19.50 0.74 7.96
CA THR A 111 18.69 0.22 9.08
C THR A 111 19.59 -0.34 10.16
N MET A 112 19.04 -0.57 11.35
CA MET A 112 19.71 -1.35 12.39
C MET A 112 19.21 -2.80 12.38
N ALA A 113 20.12 -3.75 12.54
CA ALA A 113 19.77 -5.15 12.71
C ALA A 113 19.11 -5.37 14.09
N LEU A 114 18.46 -6.53 14.27
CA LEU A 114 17.97 -6.97 15.58
C LEU A 114 18.88 -8.05 16.16
N GLN A 115 19.29 -7.89 17.41
CA GLN A 115 20.07 -8.90 18.13
C GLN A 115 19.35 -9.33 19.41
N ALA A 116 19.02 -10.62 19.46
CA ALA A 116 18.35 -11.24 20.59
C ALA A 116 19.29 -11.52 21.78
N ASP A 117 18.69 -11.59 22.96
CA ASP A 117 19.22 -12.18 24.19
C ASP A 117 20.56 -11.58 24.66
N TYR A 118 20.76 -10.28 24.43
CA TYR A 118 21.99 -9.58 24.81
C TYR A 118 22.25 -9.73 26.33
N PRO A 119 23.44 -10.22 26.75
CA PRO A 119 23.69 -10.58 28.15
C PRO A 119 23.92 -9.38 29.08
N GLY A 120 23.95 -8.15 28.54
CA GLY A 120 24.45 -6.96 29.21
C GLY A 120 25.89 -6.63 28.79
N GLY A 121 26.31 -5.39 29.03
CA GLY A 121 27.57 -4.85 28.56
C GLY A 121 27.41 -3.42 28.03
N SER A 122 28.39 -2.96 27.25
CA SER A 122 28.39 -1.62 26.68
C SER A 122 27.38 -1.48 25.55
N VAL A 123 26.57 -0.43 25.61
CA VAL A 123 25.52 -0.07 24.64
C VAL A 123 25.55 1.43 24.36
N ASN A 124 24.82 1.83 23.32
CA ASN A 124 24.39 3.20 23.10
C ASN A 124 22.88 3.26 23.33
N VAL A 125 22.43 4.25 24.10
CA VAL A 125 21.00 4.57 24.23
C VAL A 125 20.76 5.87 23.48
N THR A 126 19.98 5.80 22.41
CA THR A 126 19.75 6.95 21.51
C THR A 126 18.27 7.28 21.42
N GLY A 127 17.93 8.57 21.37
CA GLY A 127 16.55 8.99 21.18
C GLY A 127 16.37 10.51 21.28
N TYR A 128 15.13 10.92 21.50
CA TYR A 128 14.68 12.31 21.51
C TYR A 128 14.03 12.71 22.86
N PRO A 129 14.83 12.90 23.93
CA PRO A 129 14.32 13.44 25.18
C PRO A 129 13.65 14.80 24.96
N GLY A 130 12.43 14.98 25.48
CA GLY A 130 11.67 16.22 25.30
C GLY A 130 12.35 17.46 25.89
N ALA A 131 13.21 17.27 26.90
CA ALA A 131 13.99 18.35 27.49
C ALA A 131 15.01 18.98 26.52
N LEU A 132 15.36 18.28 25.42
CA LEU A 132 16.32 18.74 24.42
C LEU A 132 15.66 19.39 23.20
N ASN A 133 14.35 19.66 23.25
CA ASN A 133 13.62 20.45 22.25
C ASN A 133 13.81 20.00 20.79
N GLY A 134 13.99 18.70 20.57
CA GLY A 134 14.15 18.14 19.22
C GLY A 134 15.56 17.79 18.81
N GLU A 135 16.56 18.00 19.67
CA GLU A 135 17.90 17.45 19.45
C GLU A 135 17.92 15.95 19.82
N MET A 136 18.67 15.17 19.03
CA MET A 136 18.92 13.77 19.32
C MET A 136 19.99 13.65 20.41
N GLU A 137 19.78 12.79 21.39
CA GLU A 137 20.78 12.43 22.38
C GLU A 137 21.28 11.01 22.13
N ASN A 138 22.59 10.82 22.26
CA ASN A 138 23.19 9.50 22.35
C ASN A 138 24.01 9.38 23.65
N ASN A 139 23.64 8.42 24.50
CA ASN A 139 24.34 8.13 25.74
C ASN A 139 25.02 6.74 25.67
N PRO A 140 26.34 6.67 25.44
CA PRO A 140 27.09 5.44 25.61
C PRO A 140 27.16 5.04 27.08
N GLU A 141 26.67 3.85 27.42
CA GLU A 141 26.63 3.37 28.80
C GLU A 141 26.81 1.85 28.91
N SER A 142 26.72 1.32 30.13
CA SER A 142 26.72 -0.12 30.38
C SER A 142 25.39 -0.54 31.00
N VAL A 143 24.82 -1.61 30.46
CA VAL A 143 23.56 -2.18 30.95
C VAL A 143 23.77 -3.58 31.51
N THR A 144 22.93 -3.99 32.45
CA THR A 144 22.90 -5.36 33.00
C THR A 144 21.52 -5.95 32.87
N ARG A 145 21.39 -7.27 32.74
CA ARG A 145 20.07 -7.90 32.79
C ARG A 145 19.44 -7.73 34.17
N ASP A 146 18.18 -7.34 34.20
CA ASP A 146 17.40 -7.36 35.42
C ASP A 146 17.26 -8.84 35.89
N PRO A 147 17.41 -9.12 37.21
CA PRO A 147 17.40 -10.48 37.72
C PRO A 147 15.99 -11.12 37.78
N ALA A 148 14.93 -10.31 37.73
CA ALA A 148 13.54 -10.75 37.89
C ALA A 148 12.71 -10.59 36.60
N TYR A 149 13.11 -9.68 35.72
CA TYR A 149 12.38 -9.33 34.51
C TYR A 149 13.28 -9.43 33.26
N THR A 150 12.64 -9.63 32.12
CA THR A 150 13.26 -9.62 30.77
C THR A 150 13.55 -8.18 30.34
N LEU A 151 14.41 -7.50 31.11
CA LEU A 151 14.76 -6.10 30.95
C LEU A 151 16.28 -5.93 31.00
N LEU A 152 16.75 -4.85 30.38
CA LEU A 152 18.10 -4.32 30.57
C LEU A 152 17.99 -3.10 31.49
N ASP A 153 18.70 -3.16 32.61
CA ASP A 153 18.87 -2.05 33.55
C ASP A 153 19.98 -1.13 33.05
N GLY A 154 19.67 0.15 32.87
CA GLY A 154 20.60 1.18 32.41
C GLY A 154 20.33 2.54 33.06
N THR A 155 20.65 3.62 32.35
CA THR A 155 20.41 5.00 32.79
C THR A 155 19.44 5.70 31.84
N SER A 156 18.40 6.30 32.42
CA SER A 156 17.42 7.05 31.64
C SER A 156 18.02 8.33 31.05
N ILE A 157 17.78 8.56 29.75
CA ILE A 157 18.06 9.83 29.07
C ILE A 157 16.84 10.79 29.08
N GLY A 158 15.76 10.42 29.77
CA GLY A 158 14.60 11.28 30.05
C GLY A 158 13.37 11.03 29.16
N ALA A 159 12.23 11.56 29.59
CA ALA A 159 10.94 11.40 28.91
C ALA A 159 10.98 11.89 27.45
N GLY A 160 10.33 11.17 26.54
CA GLY A 160 10.41 11.37 25.08
C GLY A 160 11.43 10.46 24.39
N SER A 161 12.39 9.91 25.13
CA SER A 161 13.28 8.85 24.61
C SER A 161 12.62 7.48 24.52
N SER A 162 11.42 7.31 25.09
CA SER A 162 10.57 6.13 24.97
C SER A 162 10.52 5.61 23.53
N GLY A 163 10.79 4.31 23.35
CA GLY A 163 10.86 3.66 22.05
C GLY A 163 12.22 3.78 21.33
N GLY A 164 13.13 4.64 21.82
CA GLY A 164 14.47 4.78 21.25
C GLY A 164 15.28 3.48 21.36
N PRO A 165 16.22 3.24 20.43
CA PRO A 165 17.02 2.03 20.44
C PRO A 165 18.06 2.03 21.57
N VAL A 166 18.16 0.87 22.22
CA VAL A 166 19.36 0.44 22.94
C VAL A 166 20.12 -0.47 21.99
N TRP A 167 21.31 -0.06 21.56
CA TRP A 167 22.00 -0.71 20.45
C TRP A 167 23.51 -0.87 20.68
N ILE A 168 24.09 -1.82 19.97
CA ILE A 168 25.52 -2.12 19.97
C ILE A 168 26.05 -2.16 18.55
N TYR A 169 27.37 -2.13 18.39
CA TYR A 169 27.99 -2.65 17.17
C TYR A 169 28.09 -4.17 17.29
N GLY A 170 27.25 -4.87 16.52
CA GLY A 170 27.19 -6.32 16.45
C GLY A 170 28.33 -6.91 15.61
N ALA A 171 28.10 -8.11 15.07
CA ALA A 171 29.06 -8.77 14.19
C ALA A 171 29.44 -7.86 12.99
N ASN A 172 30.71 -7.84 12.63
CA ASN A 172 31.27 -7.04 11.53
C ASN A 172 31.07 -5.52 11.64
N GLY A 173 30.74 -5.00 12.83
CA GLY A 173 30.55 -3.57 13.05
C GLY A 173 29.19 -3.04 12.57
N THR A 174 28.22 -3.92 12.30
CA THR A 174 26.85 -3.51 11.97
C THR A 174 26.09 -3.12 13.25
N PRO A 175 25.49 -1.92 13.32
CA PRO A 175 24.59 -1.54 14.41
C PRO A 175 23.45 -2.54 14.57
N ALA A 176 23.22 -2.98 15.80
CA ALA A 176 22.17 -3.92 16.15
C ALA A 176 21.44 -3.47 17.42
N VAL A 177 20.12 -3.40 17.35
CA VAL A 177 19.23 -3.12 18.47
C VAL A 177 19.20 -4.36 19.37
N VAL A 178 19.43 -4.16 20.66
CA VAL A 178 19.39 -5.19 21.71
C VAL A 178 18.27 -4.94 22.73
N GLY A 179 17.69 -3.74 22.73
CA GLY A 179 16.55 -3.38 23.54
C GLY A 179 15.89 -2.09 23.09
N VAL A 180 14.73 -1.79 23.69
CA VAL A 180 13.92 -0.60 23.43
C VAL A 180 13.74 0.17 24.74
N VAL A 181 13.93 1.49 24.73
CA VAL A 181 13.71 2.31 25.93
C VAL A 181 12.23 2.26 26.33
N SER A 182 11.91 1.74 27.53
CA SER A 182 10.54 1.59 28.01
C SER A 182 10.22 2.57 29.15
N SER A 183 10.83 2.40 30.32
CA SER A 183 10.45 3.12 31.54
C SER A 183 11.67 3.49 32.39
N ALA A 184 11.45 4.22 33.48
CA ALA A 184 12.50 4.62 34.42
C ALA A 184 11.93 4.87 35.83
N ASP A 185 12.78 4.77 36.85
CA ASP A 185 12.45 5.12 38.24
C ASP A 185 12.35 6.65 38.47
N GLY A 186 12.65 7.45 37.45
CA GLY A 186 12.60 8.91 37.50
C GLY A 186 13.01 9.58 36.17
N GLY A 187 13.52 10.80 36.29
CA GLY A 187 13.99 11.59 35.15
C GLY A 187 15.38 11.19 34.63
N VAL A 188 16.02 12.11 33.91
CA VAL A 188 17.38 11.95 33.38
C VAL A 188 18.36 11.55 34.49
N GLY A 189 19.21 10.55 34.22
CA GLY A 189 20.22 10.06 35.17
C GLY A 189 19.70 9.06 36.21
N SER A 190 18.40 8.79 36.25
CA SER A 190 17.81 7.73 37.09
C SER A 190 17.98 6.36 36.46
N LYS A 191 17.65 5.30 37.22
CA LYS A 191 17.62 3.93 36.70
C LYS A 191 16.59 3.84 35.56
N GLY A 192 17.06 3.45 34.38
CA GLY A 192 16.25 3.16 33.20
C GLY A 192 16.00 1.66 33.07
N PHE A 193 14.83 1.31 32.55
CA PHE A 193 14.42 -0.05 32.25
C PHE A 193 14.12 -0.14 30.76
N PHE A 194 14.89 -0.98 30.07
CA PHE A 194 14.77 -1.15 28.64
C PHE A 194 14.26 -2.55 28.33
N THR A 195 13.23 -2.64 27.48
CA THR A 195 12.69 -3.91 27.01
C THR A 195 13.79 -4.70 26.33
N GLN A 196 14.19 -5.85 26.87
CA GLN A 196 15.23 -6.66 26.25
C GLN A 196 14.63 -7.37 25.02
N LEU A 197 15.30 -7.28 23.87
CA LEU A 197 14.91 -8.09 22.72
C LEU A 197 15.31 -9.55 22.97
N THR A 198 14.34 -10.40 23.27
CA THR A 198 14.55 -11.86 23.31
C THR A 198 14.43 -12.47 21.93
N ALA A 199 14.85 -13.73 21.78
CA ALA A 199 14.58 -14.48 20.54
C ALA A 199 13.07 -14.50 20.18
N ALA A 200 12.20 -14.60 21.17
CA ALA A 200 10.74 -14.55 20.95
C ALA A 200 10.28 -13.17 20.46
N ALA A 201 10.78 -12.09 21.07
CA ALA A 201 10.46 -10.73 20.64
C ALA A 201 10.98 -10.45 19.22
N VAL A 202 12.22 -10.85 18.91
CA VAL A 202 12.78 -10.69 17.56
C VAL A 202 11.95 -11.46 16.52
N ASN A 203 11.59 -12.71 16.81
CA ASN A 203 10.73 -13.50 15.90
C ASN A 203 9.36 -12.85 15.71
N GLN A 204 8.77 -12.29 16.76
CA GLN A 204 7.50 -11.58 16.70
C GLN A 204 7.59 -10.30 15.87
N ILE A 205 8.62 -9.49 16.10
CA ILE A 205 8.90 -8.27 15.32
C ILE A 205 9.08 -8.63 13.83
N GLN A 206 9.89 -9.65 13.52
CA GLN A 206 10.09 -10.10 12.16
C GLN A 206 8.81 -10.64 11.52
N ALA A 207 7.94 -11.30 12.29
CA ALA A 207 6.64 -11.76 11.79
C ALA A 207 5.66 -10.61 11.53
N TRP A 208 5.74 -9.51 12.28
CA TRP A 208 4.97 -8.29 12.02
C TRP A 208 5.47 -7.57 10.77
N VAL A 209 6.79 -7.37 10.66
CA VAL A 209 7.42 -6.83 9.44
C VAL A 209 7.04 -7.68 8.22
N ALA A 210 7.12 -9.01 8.33
CA ALA A 210 6.71 -9.89 7.23
C ALA A 210 5.20 -9.84 6.91
N GLN A 211 4.34 -9.46 7.86
CA GLN A 211 2.91 -9.24 7.60
C GLN A 211 2.65 -7.92 6.87
N ASP A 212 3.45 -6.90 7.15
CA ASP A 212 3.35 -5.59 6.50
C ASP A 212 4.02 -5.61 5.11
N ASP A 213 5.19 -6.26 5.00
CA ASP A 213 5.92 -6.53 3.74
C ASP A 213 5.19 -7.54 2.83
N ALA A 214 4.34 -8.39 3.41
CA ALA A 214 3.41 -9.19 2.63
C ALA A 214 2.45 -8.20 1.98
N SER A 215 2.82 -7.76 0.77
CA SER A 215 2.14 -6.70 0.02
C SER A 215 0.65 -6.82 0.25
N PRO A 216 -0.06 -5.75 0.70
CA PRO A 216 -1.51 -5.80 0.73
C PRO A 216 -1.89 -6.31 -0.65
N SER A 217 -2.54 -7.49 -0.70
CA SER A 217 -2.79 -8.13 -1.99
C SER A 217 -3.41 -7.04 -2.82
N THR A 218 -2.81 -6.70 -3.96
CA THR A 218 -3.37 -5.72 -4.90
C THR A 218 -4.79 -6.13 -5.32
N GLY A 219 -5.26 -7.30 -4.88
CA GLY A 219 -6.46 -7.95 -5.31
C GLY A 219 -6.29 -8.51 -6.70
N LEU A 220 -5.14 -8.26 -7.35
CA LEU A 220 -4.83 -8.61 -8.71
C LEU A 220 -4.25 -10.03 -8.77
N SER A 221 -4.99 -10.91 -9.42
CA SER A 221 -4.55 -12.24 -9.82
C SER A 221 -4.52 -12.30 -11.34
N VAL A 222 -3.38 -12.72 -11.91
CA VAL A 222 -3.20 -12.87 -13.35
C VAL A 222 -2.70 -14.27 -13.67
N LEU A 223 -3.44 -14.98 -14.51
CA LEU A 223 -3.04 -16.26 -15.09
C LEU A 223 -2.89 -16.08 -16.59
N ASP A 224 -1.70 -16.32 -17.12
CA ASP A 224 -1.50 -16.51 -18.55
C ASP A 224 -2.00 -17.92 -18.90
N THR A 225 -3.10 -17.97 -19.63
CA THR A 225 -3.76 -19.20 -20.06
C THR A 225 -3.18 -19.77 -21.35
N THR A 226 -2.35 -19.01 -22.07
CA THR A 226 -1.55 -19.54 -23.18
C THR A 226 -0.45 -20.45 -22.64
N THR A 227 0.26 -20.01 -21.60
CA THR A 227 1.37 -20.78 -21.01
C THR A 227 0.96 -21.62 -19.80
N GLY A 228 -0.21 -21.35 -19.21
CA GLY A 228 -0.70 -21.97 -17.98
C GLY A 228 0.08 -21.53 -16.74
N GLN A 229 0.77 -20.39 -16.79
CA GLN A 229 1.59 -19.87 -15.71
C GLN A 229 0.95 -18.65 -15.05
N THR A 230 1.09 -18.56 -13.73
CA THR A 230 0.76 -17.33 -13.02
C THR A 230 1.74 -16.23 -13.43
N VAL A 231 1.21 -15.06 -13.75
CA VAL A 231 2.02 -13.87 -14.04
C VAL A 231 2.26 -13.11 -12.74
N THR A 232 3.48 -12.63 -12.53
CA THR A 232 3.79 -11.75 -11.40
C THR A 232 3.00 -10.46 -11.55
N ALA A 233 2.02 -10.26 -10.66
CA ALA A 233 1.19 -9.05 -10.63
C ALA A 233 2.05 -7.81 -10.33
N ASN A 234 2.41 -7.06 -11.37
CA ASN A 234 3.12 -5.78 -11.24
C ASN A 234 2.14 -4.61 -11.31
N ALA A 235 1.29 -4.50 -10.29
CA ALA A 235 0.45 -3.32 -10.13
C ALA A 235 1.30 -2.10 -9.79
N VAL A 236 0.94 -0.95 -10.36
CA VAL A 236 1.57 0.33 -10.02
C VAL A 236 0.48 1.40 -9.84
N PRO A 237 0.72 2.47 -9.07
CA PRO A 237 -0.25 3.55 -8.94
C PRO A 237 -0.64 4.15 -10.30
N TYR A 238 -1.93 4.40 -10.50
CA TYR A 238 -2.42 5.08 -11.70
C TYR A 238 -1.99 6.55 -11.70
N THR A 239 -1.41 6.99 -12.81
CA THR A 239 -0.90 8.37 -12.98
C THR A 239 -1.50 9.09 -14.19
N GLY A 240 -2.50 8.47 -14.84
CA GLY A 240 -3.14 9.01 -16.03
C GLY A 240 -4.24 10.05 -15.74
N PRO A 241 -4.95 10.50 -16.79
CA PRO A 241 -5.89 11.62 -16.70
C PRO A 241 -7.26 11.26 -16.09
N VAL A 242 -7.58 9.98 -15.90
CA VAL A 242 -8.89 9.55 -15.40
C VAL A 242 -8.93 9.67 -13.88
N SER A 243 -9.74 10.61 -13.38
CA SER A 243 -9.96 10.80 -11.96
C SER A 243 -10.63 9.58 -11.32
N GLY A 244 -10.29 9.30 -10.07
CA GLY A 244 -10.91 8.23 -9.27
C GLY A 244 -10.18 6.88 -9.34
N LEU A 245 -9.34 6.64 -10.35
CA LEU A 245 -8.48 5.47 -10.43
C LEU A 245 -7.32 5.55 -9.42
N GLN A 246 -6.96 4.41 -8.85
CA GLN A 246 -5.91 4.29 -7.82
C GLN A 246 -4.73 3.47 -8.33
N GLU A 247 -5.02 2.33 -8.93
CA GLU A 247 -4.01 1.37 -9.38
C GLU A 247 -4.16 1.10 -10.88
N GLN A 248 -3.05 0.68 -11.50
CA GLN A 248 -3.03 0.23 -12.88
C GLN A 248 -2.26 -1.07 -13.05
N PHE A 249 -2.75 -1.89 -13.97
CA PHE A 249 -2.03 -3.03 -14.51
C PHE A 249 -2.03 -2.93 -16.04
N VAL A 250 -0.84 -3.00 -16.63
CA VAL A 250 -0.65 -2.92 -18.07
C VAL A 250 0.24 -4.07 -18.50
N ASP A 251 -0.31 -4.97 -19.32
CA ASP A 251 0.41 -6.12 -19.86
C ASP A 251 0.01 -6.36 -21.32
N VAL A 252 0.72 -5.72 -22.24
CA VAL A 252 0.42 -5.73 -23.67
C VAL A 252 1.15 -6.90 -24.32
N THR A 253 0.48 -8.04 -24.41
CA THR A 253 1.01 -9.28 -25.01
C THR A 253 0.05 -9.85 -26.04
N ALA A 254 0.47 -10.90 -26.75
CA ALA A 254 -0.43 -11.70 -27.60
C ALA A 254 -0.99 -12.93 -26.87
N ASP A 255 -0.66 -13.10 -25.59
CA ASP A 255 -1.10 -14.23 -24.78
C ASP A 255 -2.50 -13.97 -24.22
N ASN A 256 -3.23 -15.04 -23.90
CA ASN A 256 -4.57 -14.97 -23.35
C ASN A 256 -4.50 -14.89 -21.82
N LEU A 257 -4.94 -13.78 -21.24
CA LEU A 257 -4.86 -13.51 -19.82
C LEU A 257 -6.21 -13.71 -19.14
N ASN A 258 -6.20 -14.32 -17.96
CA ASN A 258 -7.32 -14.33 -17.02
C ASN A 258 -6.94 -13.48 -15.80
N ILE A 259 -7.60 -12.33 -15.69
CA ILE A 259 -7.33 -11.28 -14.72
C ILE A 259 -8.53 -11.13 -13.80
N THR A 260 -8.29 -11.22 -12.49
CA THR A 260 -9.28 -10.90 -11.45
C THR A 260 -8.72 -9.87 -10.51
N VAL A 261 -9.52 -8.85 -10.18
CA VAL A 261 -9.17 -7.78 -9.26
C VAL A 261 -10.19 -7.67 -8.13
N SER A 262 -9.75 -7.83 -6.88
CA SER A 262 -10.63 -7.81 -5.69
C SER A 262 -10.63 -6.49 -4.91
N THR A 263 -9.91 -5.48 -5.39
CA THR A 263 -9.85 -4.12 -4.80
C THR A 263 -10.43 -3.09 -5.77
N PRO A 264 -10.89 -1.92 -5.30
CA PRO A 264 -11.58 -0.96 -6.15
C PRO A 264 -10.64 -0.10 -6.99
N ASN A 265 -11.20 0.57 -8.00
CA ASN A 265 -10.61 1.71 -8.71
C ASN A 265 -9.39 1.40 -9.62
N TRP A 266 -9.58 0.54 -10.62
CA TRP A 266 -8.49 0.03 -11.45
C TRP A 266 -8.50 0.49 -12.90
N PHE A 267 -7.30 0.75 -13.43
CA PHE A 267 -7.03 0.75 -14.87
C PHE A 267 -6.39 -0.59 -15.27
N ILE A 268 -7.04 -1.36 -16.13
CA ILE A 268 -6.48 -2.61 -16.67
C ILE A 268 -6.35 -2.46 -18.18
N HIS A 269 -5.14 -2.65 -18.73
CA HIS A 269 -4.91 -2.69 -20.17
C HIS A 269 -4.12 -3.92 -20.59
N THR A 270 -4.64 -4.63 -21.58
CA THR A 270 -4.09 -5.87 -22.15
C THR A 270 -3.88 -5.72 -23.67
N GLY A 271 -3.38 -6.77 -24.32
CA GLY A 271 -2.90 -6.68 -25.70
C GLY A 271 -3.85 -7.22 -26.77
N SER A 272 -3.38 -8.20 -27.54
CA SER A 272 -4.12 -8.80 -28.66
C SER A 272 -4.61 -10.20 -28.36
N GLY A 273 -4.52 -10.62 -27.10
CA GLY A 273 -4.97 -11.92 -26.63
C GLY A 273 -6.48 -12.06 -26.65
N GLN A 274 -6.95 -13.18 -26.13
CA GLN A 274 -8.35 -13.38 -25.78
C GLN A 274 -8.47 -13.32 -24.27
N ASP A 275 -8.68 -12.11 -23.76
CA ASP A 275 -8.50 -11.81 -22.35
C ASP A 275 -9.83 -11.85 -21.59
N ALA A 276 -9.82 -12.43 -20.40
CA ALA A 276 -10.92 -12.36 -19.45
C ALA A 276 -10.51 -11.45 -18.29
N ILE A 277 -11.23 -10.34 -18.09
CA ILE A 277 -10.91 -9.34 -17.07
C ILE A 277 -12.14 -9.14 -16.20
N ALA A 278 -12.00 -9.33 -14.89
CA ALA A 278 -13.05 -9.07 -13.91
C ALA A 278 -12.52 -8.15 -12.80
N VAL A 279 -13.23 -7.07 -12.53
CA VAL A 279 -12.90 -6.10 -11.47
C VAL A 279 -13.92 -6.12 -10.34
N SER A 280 -13.60 -5.44 -9.24
CA SER A 280 -14.49 -5.30 -8.08
C SER A 280 -15.18 -3.94 -8.08
N SER A 281 -15.31 -3.26 -6.95
CA SER A 281 -16.08 -2.03 -6.84
C SER A 281 -15.34 -0.77 -7.36
N GLY A 282 -16.02 0.38 -7.33
CA GLY A 282 -15.41 1.68 -7.62
C GLY A 282 -15.53 2.13 -9.07
N VAL A 283 -14.62 3.00 -9.48
CA VAL A 283 -14.53 3.47 -10.87
C VAL A 283 -13.48 2.64 -11.57
N ASN A 284 -13.82 1.84 -12.58
CA ASN A 284 -12.81 1.02 -13.27
C ASN A 284 -12.75 1.33 -14.76
N VAL A 285 -11.59 1.08 -15.36
CA VAL A 285 -11.36 1.15 -16.80
C VAL A 285 -10.76 -0.18 -17.26
N LEU A 286 -11.48 -0.90 -18.12
CA LEU A 286 -11.08 -2.19 -18.66
C LEU A 286 -10.84 -2.06 -20.16
N ASP A 287 -9.57 -2.17 -20.56
CA ASP A 287 -9.13 -2.13 -21.94
C ASP A 287 -8.54 -3.48 -22.35
N GLY A 288 -9.39 -4.29 -23.00
CA GLY A 288 -9.00 -5.59 -23.57
C GLY A 288 -8.08 -5.47 -24.79
N GLY A 289 -7.82 -4.27 -25.30
CA GLY A 289 -7.11 -4.07 -26.55
C GLY A 289 -7.87 -4.64 -27.76
N THR A 290 -7.15 -5.43 -28.57
CA THR A 290 -7.71 -6.13 -29.74
C THR A 290 -8.08 -7.56 -29.37
N GLY A 291 -8.48 -8.41 -30.34
CA GLY A 291 -8.81 -9.81 -30.07
C GLY A 291 -10.23 -10.00 -29.55
N SER A 292 -10.45 -11.11 -28.82
CA SER A 292 -11.78 -11.48 -28.33
C SER A 292 -11.81 -11.51 -26.82
N ASN A 293 -12.41 -10.50 -26.19
CA ASN A 293 -12.28 -10.26 -24.76
C ASN A 293 -13.60 -10.46 -24.00
N PHE A 294 -13.48 -10.79 -22.72
CA PHE A 294 -14.59 -10.91 -21.79
C PHE A 294 -14.36 -9.97 -20.61
N LEU A 295 -15.03 -8.83 -20.60
CA LEU A 295 -14.82 -7.75 -19.64
C LEU A 295 -15.99 -7.70 -18.67
N THR A 296 -15.74 -7.94 -17.40
CA THR A 296 -16.76 -7.91 -16.34
C THR A 296 -16.52 -6.72 -15.43
N GLY A 297 -17.42 -5.73 -15.52
CA GLY A 297 -17.47 -4.63 -14.56
C GLY A 297 -17.84 -5.13 -13.17
N GLY A 298 -17.59 -4.32 -12.16
CA GLY A 298 -18.07 -4.61 -10.81
C GLY A 298 -19.13 -3.60 -10.40
N SER A 299 -19.13 -3.15 -9.15
CA SER A 299 -20.12 -2.16 -8.70
C SER A 299 -19.54 -0.75 -8.76
N GLY A 300 -20.22 0.19 -9.41
CA GLY A 300 -19.78 1.59 -9.40
C GLY A 300 -19.97 2.22 -10.76
N THR A 301 -18.91 2.77 -11.34
CA THR A 301 -18.98 3.35 -12.69
C THR A 301 -17.80 2.86 -13.51
N ASP A 302 -18.07 1.97 -14.45
CA ASP A 302 -17.06 1.26 -15.21
C ASP A 302 -17.02 1.73 -16.66
N THR A 303 -15.81 1.81 -17.21
CA THR A 303 -15.55 2.15 -18.60
C THR A 303 -14.87 1.00 -19.31
N PHE A 304 -15.39 0.60 -20.47
CA PHE A 304 -14.90 -0.52 -21.26
C PHE A 304 -14.38 -0.02 -22.61
N PHE A 305 -13.19 -0.45 -23.01
CA PHE A 305 -12.62 -0.11 -24.31
C PHE A 305 -12.55 -1.32 -25.24
N VAL A 306 -12.90 -1.06 -26.50
CA VAL A 306 -12.72 -1.96 -27.64
C VAL A 306 -11.94 -1.19 -28.69
N ASP A 307 -10.79 -1.72 -29.16
CA ASP A 307 -9.93 -0.99 -30.08
C ASP A 307 -9.88 -1.59 -31.49
N ASP A 308 -10.51 -0.91 -32.46
CA ASP A 308 -10.50 -1.30 -33.87
C ASP A 308 -9.42 -0.57 -34.69
N ARG A 309 -8.66 0.36 -34.09
CA ARG A 309 -7.70 1.23 -34.83
C ARG A 309 -6.49 0.48 -35.40
N GLY A 310 -6.27 -0.75 -34.98
CA GLY A 310 -5.13 -1.59 -35.38
C GLY A 310 -5.45 -3.07 -35.48
N ALA A 311 -6.73 -3.44 -35.57
CA ALA A 311 -7.14 -4.83 -35.66
C ALA A 311 -6.60 -5.48 -36.95
N THR A 312 -6.11 -6.73 -36.85
CA THR A 312 -5.64 -7.52 -38.00
C THR A 312 -6.59 -8.68 -38.34
N ALA A 313 -7.60 -8.90 -37.51
CA ALA A 313 -8.67 -9.89 -37.64
C ALA A 313 -9.91 -9.37 -36.90
N ASP A 314 -11.07 -9.96 -37.15
CA ASP A 314 -12.32 -9.60 -36.46
C ASP A 314 -12.12 -9.64 -34.94
N ILE A 315 -12.61 -8.60 -34.25
CA ILE A 315 -12.52 -8.46 -32.80
C ILE A 315 -13.90 -8.59 -32.17
N TRP A 316 -13.95 -9.12 -30.96
CA TRP A 316 -15.22 -9.30 -30.25
C TRP A 316 -15.04 -9.14 -28.74
N SER A 317 -15.63 -8.09 -28.16
CA SER A 317 -15.68 -7.95 -26.70
C SER A 317 -17.08 -8.26 -26.18
N THR A 318 -17.17 -9.11 -25.16
CA THR A 318 -18.39 -9.24 -24.34
C THR A 318 -18.20 -8.45 -23.07
N VAL A 319 -19.11 -7.53 -22.79
CA VAL A 319 -19.18 -6.81 -21.53
C VAL A 319 -20.30 -7.40 -20.67
N ALA A 320 -19.90 -7.90 -19.50
CA ALA A 320 -20.80 -8.39 -18.47
C ALA A 320 -20.91 -7.38 -17.33
N ASN A 321 -22.05 -7.39 -16.64
CA ASN A 321 -22.36 -6.47 -15.55
C ASN A 321 -22.29 -4.98 -15.93
N PHE A 322 -22.69 -4.64 -17.16
CA PHE A 322 -22.90 -3.25 -17.58
C PHE A 322 -24.17 -2.70 -16.92
N HIS A 323 -24.13 -1.51 -16.32
CA HIS A 323 -25.27 -0.89 -15.65
C HIS A 323 -25.31 0.64 -15.81
N GLU A 324 -26.20 1.30 -15.07
CA GLU A 324 -26.31 2.76 -15.06
C GLU A 324 -24.97 3.41 -14.68
N GLY A 325 -24.58 4.45 -15.41
CA GLY A 325 -23.32 5.17 -15.26
C GLY A 325 -22.17 4.58 -16.09
N ASP A 326 -22.26 3.31 -16.49
CA ASP A 326 -21.19 2.66 -17.24
C ASP A 326 -21.14 3.12 -18.70
N ALA A 327 -19.96 2.96 -19.29
CA ALA A 327 -19.69 3.38 -20.65
C ALA A 327 -18.84 2.38 -21.42
N ALA A 328 -19.14 2.18 -22.70
CA ALA A 328 -18.28 1.46 -23.62
C ALA A 328 -17.84 2.37 -24.77
N THR A 329 -16.53 2.47 -24.99
CA THR A 329 -15.94 3.21 -26.12
C THR A 329 -15.37 2.22 -27.12
N ILE A 330 -15.84 2.31 -28.36
CA ILE A 330 -15.31 1.56 -29.49
C ILE A 330 -14.47 2.51 -30.32
N TRP A 331 -13.15 2.37 -30.22
CA TRP A 331 -12.18 3.22 -30.90
C TRP A 331 -12.06 2.86 -32.38
N GLY A 332 -11.98 3.86 -33.25
CA GLY A 332 -11.85 3.69 -34.70
C GLY A 332 -13.17 3.53 -35.45
N VAL A 333 -14.29 3.32 -34.74
CA VAL A 333 -15.60 3.09 -35.36
C VAL A 333 -16.41 4.37 -35.48
N THR A 334 -16.85 4.67 -36.71
CA THR A 334 -17.77 5.78 -37.02
C THR A 334 -18.86 5.33 -37.98
N PRO A 335 -20.04 5.98 -38.00
CA PRO A 335 -21.09 5.64 -38.97
C PRO A 335 -20.77 6.11 -40.39
N GLN A 336 -19.72 6.92 -40.57
CA GLN A 336 -19.21 7.32 -41.89
C GLN A 336 -18.37 6.21 -42.51
N ASP A 337 -17.58 5.51 -41.69
CA ASP A 337 -16.61 4.53 -42.14
C ASP A 337 -17.15 3.08 -42.05
N PHE A 338 -18.11 2.82 -41.16
CA PHE A 338 -18.65 1.49 -40.88
C PHE A 338 -20.18 1.42 -41.05
N SER A 339 -20.65 0.26 -41.53
CA SER A 339 -22.04 -0.16 -41.38
C SER A 339 -22.24 -0.72 -39.97
N LEU A 340 -23.15 -0.09 -39.21
CA LEU A 340 -23.46 -0.48 -37.84
C LEU A 340 -24.74 -1.31 -37.81
N ALA A 341 -24.62 -2.59 -37.46
CA ALA A 341 -25.76 -3.49 -37.30
C ALA A 341 -25.90 -3.91 -35.84
N TRP A 342 -27.13 -3.84 -35.31
CA TRP A 342 -27.45 -4.27 -33.95
C TRP A 342 -28.30 -5.54 -33.98
N ALA A 343 -27.96 -6.52 -33.14
CA ALA A 343 -28.67 -7.78 -33.03
C ALA A 343 -28.86 -8.19 -31.56
N ASP A 344 -30.02 -8.77 -31.26
CA ASP A 344 -30.34 -9.27 -29.91
C ASP A 344 -29.94 -10.73 -29.74
N GLY A 345 -29.60 -11.11 -28.50
CA GLY A 345 -29.43 -12.52 -28.11
C GLY A 345 -28.15 -13.19 -28.62
N GLN A 346 -27.17 -12.41 -29.06
CA GLN A 346 -25.85 -12.89 -29.45
C GLN A 346 -24.84 -12.80 -28.29
N GLY A 347 -23.70 -13.48 -28.42
CA GLY A 347 -22.66 -13.57 -27.38
C GLY A 347 -22.49 -14.99 -26.84
N ALA A 348 -21.63 -15.13 -25.83
CA ALA A 348 -21.36 -16.42 -25.18
C ALA A 348 -22.60 -16.94 -24.41
N ALA A 349 -22.73 -18.26 -24.30
CA ALA A 349 -23.81 -18.88 -23.53
C ALA A 349 -23.78 -18.39 -22.07
N GLY A 350 -24.93 -17.92 -21.57
CA GLY A 350 -25.05 -17.31 -20.23
C GLY A 350 -24.77 -15.80 -20.18
N TYR A 351 -24.19 -15.22 -21.24
CA TYR A 351 -23.85 -13.80 -21.35
C TYR A 351 -24.28 -13.20 -22.69
N THR A 352 -25.41 -13.66 -23.22
CA THR A 352 -25.98 -13.12 -24.45
C THR A 352 -26.61 -11.76 -24.22
N GLY A 353 -26.64 -10.90 -25.24
CA GLY A 353 -27.30 -9.60 -25.17
C GLY A 353 -27.29 -8.83 -26.49
N LEU A 354 -27.40 -7.51 -26.38
CA LEU A 354 -27.38 -6.58 -27.50
C LEU A 354 -25.97 -6.54 -28.06
N THR A 355 -25.83 -6.89 -29.34
CA THR A 355 -24.53 -6.97 -29.99
C THR A 355 -24.46 -6.00 -31.16
N LEU A 356 -23.44 -5.14 -31.14
CA LEU A 356 -23.01 -4.34 -32.28
C LEU A 356 -22.13 -5.18 -33.19
N HIS A 357 -22.35 -5.08 -34.49
CA HIS A 357 -21.37 -5.39 -35.52
C HIS A 357 -21.08 -4.13 -36.34
N ALA A 358 -19.87 -3.60 -36.23
CA ALA A 358 -19.36 -2.54 -37.08
C ALA A 358 -18.53 -3.16 -38.19
N ALA A 359 -19.04 -3.16 -39.42
CA ALA A 359 -18.40 -3.79 -40.57
C ALA A 359 -18.11 -2.78 -41.69
N ALA A 360 -16.93 -2.88 -42.29
CA ALA A 360 -16.53 -2.11 -43.45
C ALA A 360 -15.83 -3.00 -44.48
N SER A 361 -15.98 -2.70 -45.77
CA SER A 361 -15.36 -3.51 -46.83
C SER A 361 -13.83 -3.46 -46.74
N GLY A 362 -13.20 -4.61 -46.54
CA GLY A 362 -11.74 -4.73 -46.48
C GLY A 362 -11.12 -4.39 -45.13
N GLN A 363 -11.94 -4.23 -44.07
CA GLN A 363 -11.51 -4.08 -42.68
C GLN A 363 -12.05 -5.25 -41.85
N PRO A 364 -11.39 -5.60 -40.74
CA PRO A 364 -11.99 -6.42 -39.70
C PRO A 364 -13.34 -5.89 -39.22
N THR A 365 -14.19 -6.80 -38.74
CA THR A 365 -15.43 -6.44 -38.06
C THR A 365 -15.16 -6.24 -36.57
N ALA A 366 -15.53 -5.08 -36.03
CA ALA A 366 -15.53 -4.84 -34.59
C ALA A 366 -16.89 -5.19 -34.00
N SER A 367 -16.91 -6.12 -33.05
CA SER A 367 -18.13 -6.54 -32.36
C SER A 367 -18.07 -6.27 -30.86
N LEU A 368 -19.20 -5.80 -30.31
CA LEU A 368 -19.38 -5.58 -28.87
C LEU A 368 -20.73 -6.15 -28.44
N THR A 369 -20.72 -7.11 -27.53
CA THR A 369 -21.92 -7.61 -26.85
C THR A 369 -22.06 -6.96 -25.48
N LEU A 370 -23.20 -6.31 -25.21
CA LEU A 370 -23.60 -5.89 -23.88
C LEU A 370 -24.56 -6.94 -23.30
N ALA A 371 -24.06 -7.80 -22.42
CA ALA A 371 -24.81 -8.92 -21.88
C ALA A 371 -26.07 -8.44 -21.12
N GLY A 372 -27.22 -9.09 -21.35
CA GLY A 372 -28.49 -8.75 -20.70
C GLY A 372 -29.23 -7.53 -21.27
N TYR A 373 -28.64 -6.80 -22.21
CA TYR A 373 -29.32 -5.71 -22.93
C TYR A 373 -29.97 -6.20 -24.23
N THR A 374 -30.87 -5.39 -24.77
CA THR A 374 -31.54 -5.61 -26.07
C THR A 374 -31.72 -4.29 -26.83
N GLN A 375 -32.14 -4.35 -28.09
CA GLN A 375 -32.48 -3.17 -28.89
C GLN A 375 -33.61 -2.34 -28.25
N ALA A 376 -34.46 -2.95 -27.42
CA ALA A 376 -35.47 -2.22 -26.66
C ALA A 376 -34.82 -1.16 -25.74
N ASP A 377 -33.64 -1.45 -25.20
CA ASP A 377 -32.91 -0.54 -24.30
C ASP A 377 -32.33 0.68 -25.02
N LEU A 378 -32.02 0.56 -26.31
CA LEU A 378 -31.70 1.72 -27.15
C LEU A 378 -32.94 2.60 -27.39
N THR A 379 -34.10 1.98 -27.60
CA THR A 379 -35.33 2.71 -27.95
C THR A 379 -35.99 3.38 -26.75
N ASN A 380 -35.90 2.77 -25.56
CA ASN A 380 -36.51 3.29 -24.33
C ASN A 380 -35.59 4.27 -23.58
N GLY A 381 -34.36 4.45 -24.05
CA GLY A 381 -33.38 5.39 -23.49
C GLY A 381 -32.52 4.83 -22.36
N ARG A 382 -32.63 3.55 -21.99
CA ARG A 382 -31.72 2.91 -21.01
C ARG A 382 -30.28 2.83 -21.53
N LEU A 383 -30.10 2.75 -22.84
CA LEU A 383 -28.83 2.91 -23.53
C LEU A 383 -28.88 4.13 -24.45
N SER A 384 -27.79 4.89 -24.51
CA SER A 384 -27.59 5.92 -25.53
C SER A 384 -26.33 5.63 -26.34
N VAL A 385 -26.35 6.03 -27.61
CA VAL A 385 -25.20 5.93 -28.53
C VAL A 385 -24.86 7.33 -29.01
N SER A 386 -23.59 7.68 -28.93
CA SER A 386 -23.04 8.91 -29.52
C SER A 386 -21.71 8.63 -30.19
N PHE A 387 -21.18 9.62 -30.89
CA PHE A 387 -19.92 9.52 -31.62
C PHE A 387 -19.09 10.77 -31.33
N GLY A 388 -17.78 10.61 -31.33
CA GLY A 388 -16.86 11.69 -31.03
C GLY A 388 -15.49 11.51 -31.64
N THR A 389 -14.62 12.45 -31.30
CA THR A 389 -13.20 12.41 -31.64
C THR A 389 -12.44 12.81 -30.40
N ASP A 390 -11.51 11.98 -29.97
CA ASP A 390 -10.66 12.30 -28.85
C ASP A 390 -9.73 13.46 -29.22
N SER A 391 -9.77 14.52 -28.42
CA SER A 391 -9.02 15.74 -28.69
C SER A 391 -7.51 15.57 -28.56
N ALA A 392 -7.05 14.57 -27.80
CA ALA A 392 -5.63 14.32 -27.58
C ALA A 392 -5.00 13.50 -28.72
N SER A 393 -5.64 12.40 -29.11
CA SER A 393 -5.14 11.48 -30.14
C SER A 393 -5.66 11.77 -31.55
N GLY A 394 -6.75 12.52 -31.67
CA GLY A 394 -7.50 12.68 -32.92
C GLY A 394 -8.27 11.41 -33.34
N SER A 395 -8.32 10.38 -32.49
CA SER A 395 -9.00 9.13 -32.78
C SER A 395 -10.51 9.31 -32.74
N ALA A 396 -11.20 8.89 -33.79
CA ALA A 396 -12.65 8.81 -33.77
C ALA A 396 -13.12 7.63 -32.90
N TYR A 397 -14.29 7.75 -32.31
CA TYR A 397 -14.89 6.69 -31.51
C TYR A 397 -16.41 6.70 -31.55
N MET A 398 -16.98 5.53 -31.32
CA MET A 398 -18.36 5.32 -30.94
C MET A 398 -18.43 5.14 -29.42
N TYR A 399 -19.45 5.72 -28.79
CA TYR A 399 -19.65 5.70 -27.35
C TYR A 399 -21.05 5.22 -27.01
N VAL A 400 -21.13 4.22 -26.13
CA VAL A 400 -22.37 3.67 -25.60
C VAL A 400 -22.43 3.92 -24.11
N HIS A 401 -23.53 4.45 -23.60
CA HIS A 401 -23.68 4.80 -22.17
C HIS A 401 -24.96 4.22 -21.57
N GLY A 402 -24.86 3.69 -20.36
CA GLY A 402 -25.99 3.22 -19.55
C GLY A 402 -26.64 4.38 -18.78
N ASN A 403 -27.87 4.75 -19.15
CA ASN A 403 -28.54 5.94 -18.56
C ASN A 403 -29.42 5.64 -17.33
N GLY A 404 -29.64 4.36 -16.98
CA GLY A 404 -30.59 3.93 -15.94
C GLY A 404 -31.91 3.42 -16.48
#